data_AF-A0A2U3L8C7-F1
#
_entry.id   AF-A0A2U3L8C7-F1
#
_cell.length_a   1.000
_cell.length_b   1.000
_cell.length_c   1.000
_cell.angle_alpha   90.00
_cell.angle_beta   90.00
_cell.angle_gamma   90.00
#
_symmetry.space_group_name_H-M   'P 1'
#
loop_
_entity.id
_entity.type
_entity.pdbx_description
1 polymer ?
#
loop_
_entity_poly.entity_id
_entity_poly.type
_entity_poly.pdbx_seq_one_letter_code
_entity_poly.pdbx_strand_id
1 'polypeptide(L)'
;MDELSSNLEQRLSSFLVFEDAIIGRRGRWFYESHELDVPDRKALNQKLTEICDKIYHASPIIKNELINRARLSSSIASARTRLIAGMIEHQKSEHLGFKGTPPELAIYLTIFHASGLHRSVNDVRGFYPPSDDDPCNWKRAWNDLRTLLKKVGGIHIEAILDVLGEPPYGMRQGVSTLFLAAFMLHYRHDVSLFERGTYVVQITEHHFMRLLKSPRTFALHFVLREPDKAKLIHDYWAKLDVLKKRFDKDPEVTDVVRELYRWATSLSSFALNTQKIVKTTRDVRTILL
;
A
#
# COMPACT_ATOMS: atom_id res chain seq x y z
N MET A 1 -14.26 -17.68 -36.54
CA MET A 1 -14.32 -16.37 -35.85
C MET A 1 -12.96 -15.99 -35.28
N ASP A 2 -12.18 -16.93 -34.74
CA ASP A 2 -10.85 -16.65 -34.18
C ASP A 2 -9.79 -16.18 -35.18
N GLU A 3 -9.79 -16.69 -36.42
CA GLU A 3 -8.86 -16.22 -37.46
C GLU A 3 -9.10 -14.77 -37.89
N LEU A 4 -10.36 -14.32 -37.92
CA LEU A 4 -10.70 -12.95 -38.30
C LEU A 4 -10.29 -11.96 -37.20
N SER A 5 -10.46 -12.35 -35.93
CA SER A 5 -10.07 -11.53 -34.78
C SER A 5 -8.54 -11.43 -34.68
N SER A 6 -7.83 -12.54 -34.88
CA SER A 6 -6.36 -12.56 -34.92
C SER A 6 -5.81 -11.74 -36.09
N ASN A 7 -6.43 -11.81 -37.27
CA ASN A 7 -6.05 -10.99 -38.42
C ASN A 7 -6.32 -9.50 -38.20
N LEU A 8 -7.42 -9.16 -37.53
CA LEU A 8 -7.75 -7.77 -37.18
C LEU A 8 -6.80 -7.21 -36.12
N GLU A 9 -6.45 -8.00 -35.10
CA GLU A 9 -5.45 -7.64 -34.08
C GLU A 9 -4.05 -7.50 -34.68
N GLN A 10 -3.69 -8.35 -35.64
CA GLN A 10 -2.40 -8.28 -36.34
C GLN A 10 -2.34 -7.07 -37.28
N ARG A 11 -3.46 -6.71 -37.92
CA ARG A 11 -3.56 -5.46 -38.70
C ARG A 11 -3.60 -4.23 -37.81
N LEU A 12 -4.39 -4.21 -36.75
CA LEU A 12 -4.42 -3.12 -35.77
C LEU A 12 -3.07 -2.91 -35.11
N SER A 13 -2.37 -3.99 -34.74
CA SER A 13 -0.99 -3.89 -34.24
C SER A 13 -0.05 -3.34 -35.29
N SER A 14 -0.18 -3.71 -36.58
CA SER A 14 0.59 -3.07 -37.66
C SER A 14 0.27 -1.56 -37.84
N PHE A 15 -0.94 -1.11 -37.49
CA PHE A 15 -1.28 0.32 -37.47
C PHE A 15 -0.84 1.02 -36.17
N LEU A 16 -0.72 0.28 -35.07
CA LEU A 16 -0.34 0.77 -33.75
C LEU A 16 1.16 0.64 -33.48
N VAL A 17 1.91 -0.03 -34.37
CA VAL A 17 3.36 -0.02 -34.35
C VAL A 17 3.79 1.43 -34.62
N PHE A 18 4.16 2.12 -33.54
CA PHE A 18 4.70 3.48 -33.51
C PHE A 18 5.82 3.75 -34.53
N GLU A 19 6.42 2.69 -35.09
CA GLU A 19 7.49 2.77 -36.10
C GLU A 19 6.96 3.03 -37.52
N ASP A 20 5.78 2.54 -37.89
CA ASP A 20 5.23 2.66 -39.25
C ASP A 20 4.40 3.93 -39.48
N ALA A 21 3.90 4.57 -38.41
CA ALA A 21 3.17 5.84 -38.49
C ALA A 21 4.05 7.02 -38.98
N ILE A 22 5.37 6.85 -38.93
CA ILE A 22 6.35 7.88 -39.30
C ILE A 22 6.86 7.67 -40.74
N ILE A 23 6.82 6.43 -41.23
CA ILE A 23 7.31 6.07 -42.56
C ILE A 23 6.13 5.85 -43.50
N GLY A 24 5.64 6.96 -44.08
CA GLY A 24 4.87 6.92 -45.33
C GLY A 24 3.34 6.79 -45.23
N ARG A 25 2.76 6.63 -44.03
CA ARG A 25 1.29 6.80 -43.82
C ARG A 25 1.04 7.82 -42.72
N ARG A 26 0.67 9.05 -43.13
CA ARG A 26 0.36 10.18 -42.26
C ARG A 26 -0.86 9.88 -41.37
N GLY A 27 -0.63 9.23 -40.24
CA GLY A 27 -1.59 9.26 -39.13
C GLY A 27 -1.72 10.69 -38.64
N ARG A 28 -2.95 11.16 -38.44
CA ARG A 28 -3.22 12.45 -37.78
C ARG A 28 -3.26 12.20 -36.27
N TRP A 29 -2.50 12.98 -35.52
CA TRP A 29 -2.43 12.88 -34.07
C TRP A 29 -3.37 13.91 -33.45
N PHE A 30 -4.12 13.51 -32.43
CA PHE A 30 -5.04 14.40 -31.73
C PHE A 30 -4.81 14.33 -30.22
N TYR A 31 -4.89 15.47 -29.54
CA TYR A 31 -4.90 15.57 -28.09
C TYR A 31 -5.92 16.62 -27.65
N GLU A 32 -6.82 16.25 -26.72
CA GLU A 32 -7.93 17.11 -26.28
C GLU A 32 -8.71 17.73 -27.46
N SER A 33 -8.97 16.92 -28.50
CA SER A 33 -9.65 17.31 -29.76
C SER A 33 -8.90 18.30 -30.67
N HIS A 34 -7.63 18.59 -30.40
CA HIS A 34 -6.77 19.43 -31.24
C HIS A 34 -5.79 18.56 -32.03
N GLU A 35 -5.67 18.82 -33.33
CA GLU A 35 -4.68 18.16 -34.18
C GLU A 35 -3.26 18.61 -33.78
N LEU A 36 -2.37 17.64 -33.60
CA LEU A 36 -0.98 17.85 -33.23
C LEU A 36 -0.09 17.75 -34.46
N ASP A 37 0.79 18.74 -34.64
CA ASP A 37 1.87 18.65 -35.63
C ASP A 37 3.00 17.78 -35.07
N VAL A 38 3.13 16.57 -35.60
CA VAL A 38 4.09 15.56 -35.16
C VAL A 38 4.89 15.11 -36.38
N PRO A 39 5.94 15.86 -36.78
CA PRO A 39 6.70 15.57 -37.99
C PRO A 39 7.57 14.32 -37.86
N ASP A 40 7.98 13.96 -36.64
CA ASP A 40 8.88 12.82 -36.39
C ASP A 40 8.64 12.17 -35.01
N ARG A 41 9.41 11.10 -34.74
CA ARG A 41 9.37 10.34 -33.47
C ARG A 41 9.74 11.21 -32.27
N LYS A 42 10.62 12.20 -32.47
CA LYS A 42 11.13 13.05 -31.40
C LYS A 42 10.05 14.01 -30.92
N ALA A 43 9.35 14.67 -31.85
CA ALA A 43 8.22 15.53 -31.58
C ALA A 43 7.09 14.76 -30.87
N LEU A 44 6.83 13.52 -31.30
CA LEU A 44 5.84 12.66 -30.66
C LEU A 44 6.22 12.37 -29.20
N ASN A 45 7.45 11.91 -28.97
CA ASN A 45 7.94 11.61 -27.63
C ASN A 45 7.92 12.84 -26.73
N GLN A 46 8.32 14.01 -27.24
CA GLN A 46 8.27 15.26 -26.49
C GLN A 46 6.83 15.60 -26.09
N LYS A 47 5.88 15.47 -27.02
CA LYS A 47 4.46 15.71 -26.72
C LYS A 47 3.91 14.72 -25.69
N LEU A 48 4.26 13.45 -25.80
CA LEU A 48 3.88 12.43 -24.82
C LEU A 48 4.48 12.73 -23.43
N THR A 49 5.73 13.18 -23.36
CA THR A 49 6.35 13.64 -22.11
C THR A 49 5.57 14.81 -21.51
N GLU A 50 5.27 15.85 -22.28
CA GLU A 50 4.47 17.00 -21.81
C GLU A 50 3.09 16.58 -21.28
N ILE A 51 2.41 15.66 -21.97
CA ILE A 51 1.10 15.15 -21.56
C ILE A 51 1.23 14.35 -20.27
N CYS A 52 2.22 13.47 -20.17
CA CYS A 52 2.49 12.68 -18.96
C CYS A 52 2.86 13.57 -17.77
N ASP A 53 3.70 14.58 -17.96
CA ASP A 53 4.09 15.53 -16.92
C ASP A 53 2.88 16.34 -16.43
N LYS A 54 1.92 16.67 -17.31
CA LYS A 54 0.66 17.33 -16.94
C LYS A 54 -0.26 16.39 -16.13
N ILE A 55 -0.50 15.18 -16.65
CA ILE A 55 -1.45 14.22 -16.06
C ILE A 55 -0.90 13.65 -14.75
N TYR A 56 0.38 13.28 -14.72
CA TYR A 56 1.06 12.63 -13.61
C TYR A 56 2.06 13.55 -12.90
N HIS A 57 1.73 14.84 -12.79
CA HIS A 57 2.58 15.87 -12.16
C HIS A 57 2.95 15.57 -10.68
N ALA A 58 2.25 14.65 -10.01
CA ALA A 58 2.55 14.23 -8.65
C ALA A 58 3.20 12.84 -8.59
N SER A 59 3.71 12.32 -9.70
CA SER A 59 4.34 11.01 -9.75
C SER A 59 5.66 11.03 -8.96
N PRO A 60 5.91 10.01 -8.11
CA PRO A 60 7.20 9.85 -7.46
C PRO A 60 8.32 9.54 -8.44
N ILE A 61 9.50 10.09 -8.19
CA ILE A 61 10.70 9.88 -9.02
C ILE A 61 11.35 8.55 -8.62
N ILE A 62 11.29 7.56 -9.52
CA ILE A 62 11.78 6.20 -9.26
C ILE A 62 12.78 5.79 -10.34
N LYS A 63 14.06 5.72 -9.95
CA LYS A 63 15.17 5.36 -10.85
C LYS A 63 15.44 3.85 -10.89
N ASN A 64 14.38 3.05 -11.00
CA ASN A 64 14.47 1.59 -11.14
C ASN A 64 13.31 1.09 -12.01
N GLU A 65 13.61 0.86 -13.28
CA GLU A 65 12.62 0.44 -14.26
C GLU A 65 12.11 -0.97 -13.97
N LEU A 66 12.93 -1.85 -13.40
CA LEU A 66 12.58 -3.25 -13.17
C LEU A 66 11.39 -3.39 -12.21
N ILE A 67 11.32 -2.53 -11.18
CA ILE A 67 10.18 -2.46 -10.26
C ILE A 67 9.05 -1.56 -10.77
N ASN A 68 9.36 -0.57 -11.62
CA ASN A 68 8.40 0.38 -12.18
C ASN A 68 7.81 -0.09 -13.53
N ARG A 69 7.31 -1.33 -13.59
CA ARG A 69 6.70 -1.95 -14.78
C ARG A 69 5.27 -2.43 -14.49
N ALA A 70 4.45 -2.51 -15.53
CA ALA A 70 3.08 -3.04 -15.43
C ALA A 70 3.06 -4.51 -14.97
N ARG A 71 3.98 -5.31 -15.49
CA ARG A 71 4.17 -6.72 -15.11
C ARG A 71 5.62 -6.94 -14.68
N LEU A 72 5.80 -7.37 -13.43
CA LEU A 72 7.12 -7.71 -12.90
C LEU A 72 7.58 -9.07 -13.44
N SER A 73 8.88 -9.23 -13.63
CA SER A 73 9.47 -10.57 -13.79
C SER A 73 9.32 -11.37 -12.50
N SER A 74 9.40 -12.71 -12.60
CA SER A 74 9.39 -13.59 -11.42
C SER A 74 10.53 -13.25 -10.45
N SER A 75 11.71 -12.92 -10.96
CA SER A 75 12.88 -12.52 -10.16
C SER A 75 12.62 -11.23 -9.37
N ILE A 76 12.03 -10.21 -9.99
CA ILE A 76 11.75 -8.93 -9.35
C ILE A 76 10.55 -9.03 -8.41
N ALA A 77 9.53 -9.81 -8.76
CA ALA A 77 8.42 -10.11 -7.85
C ALA A 77 8.93 -10.79 -6.57
N SER A 78 9.84 -11.77 -6.71
CA SER A 78 10.50 -12.45 -5.59
C SER A 78 11.38 -11.49 -4.76
N ALA A 79 12.14 -10.60 -5.41
CA ALA A 79 12.91 -9.57 -4.73
C ALA A 79 12.02 -8.59 -3.94
N ARG A 80 10.91 -8.13 -4.53
CA ARG A 80 9.92 -7.28 -3.83
C ARG A 80 9.35 -7.99 -2.60
N THR A 81 9.06 -9.28 -2.72
CA THR A 81 8.62 -10.14 -1.60
C THR A 81 9.65 -10.17 -0.47
N ARG A 82 10.92 -10.48 -0.77
CA ARG A 82 12.00 -10.47 0.24
C ARG A 82 12.25 -9.08 0.83
N LEU A 83 12.10 -8.03 0.03
CA LEU A 83 12.16 -6.65 0.51
C LEU A 83 11.10 -6.40 1.58
N ILE A 84 9.83 -6.76 1.32
CA ILE A 84 8.75 -6.59 2.28
C ILE A 84 9.02 -7.39 3.57
N ALA A 85 9.56 -8.60 3.47
CA ALA A 85 9.97 -9.38 4.64
C ALA A 85 10.98 -8.60 5.50
N GLY A 86 12.05 -8.09 4.89
CA GLY A 86 13.04 -7.24 5.57
C GLY A 86 12.44 -5.95 6.14
N MET A 87 11.47 -5.35 5.45
CA MET A 87 10.76 -4.17 5.96
C MET A 87 10.00 -4.46 7.26
N ILE A 88 9.43 -5.66 7.40
CA ILE A 88 8.65 -6.05 8.59
C ILE A 88 9.57 -6.49 9.73
N GLU A 89 10.57 -7.33 9.43
CA GLU A 89 11.39 -7.99 10.44
C GLU A 89 12.59 -7.13 10.90
N HIS A 90 13.08 -6.26 10.02
CA HIS A 90 14.35 -5.56 10.19
C HIS A 90 14.26 -4.05 9.92
N GLN A 91 13.08 -3.45 10.09
CA GLN A 91 12.85 -1.99 9.96
C GLN A 91 13.85 -1.13 10.76
N LYS A 92 14.35 -1.62 11.89
CA LYS A 92 15.27 -0.84 12.74
C LYS A 92 16.74 -0.98 12.31
N SER A 93 17.02 -1.88 11.39
CA SER A 93 18.37 -2.17 10.92
C SER A 93 18.74 -1.30 9.74
N GLU A 94 20.03 -0.98 9.62
CA GLU A 94 20.53 -0.39 8.39
C GLU A 94 20.31 -1.33 7.20
N HIS A 95 19.86 -0.77 6.07
CA HIS A 95 19.53 -1.51 4.85
C HIS A 95 18.60 -2.71 5.09
N LEU A 96 17.75 -2.65 6.13
CA LEU A 96 16.86 -3.75 6.52
C LEU A 96 17.60 -5.07 6.80
N GLY A 97 18.89 -5.00 7.18
CA GLY A 97 19.71 -6.16 7.47
C GLY A 97 20.22 -6.93 6.23
N PHE A 98 19.99 -6.43 5.01
CA PHE A 98 20.50 -7.07 3.80
C PHE A 98 22.03 -7.04 3.75
N LYS A 99 22.63 -8.14 3.27
CA LYS A 99 24.08 -8.30 3.09
C LYS A 99 24.40 -8.55 1.62
N GLY A 100 25.56 -8.06 1.16
CA GLY A 100 25.98 -8.16 -0.24
C GLY A 100 25.18 -7.20 -1.13
N THR A 101 24.90 -7.61 -2.37
CA THR A 101 24.20 -6.81 -3.38
C THR A 101 23.00 -7.53 -3.99
N PRO A 102 22.06 -8.05 -3.17
CA PRO A 102 20.90 -8.76 -3.70
C PRO A 102 19.94 -7.80 -4.42
N PRO A 103 19.09 -8.30 -5.34
CA PRO A 103 18.15 -7.45 -6.09
C PRO A 103 17.22 -6.63 -5.21
N GLU A 104 16.77 -7.16 -4.08
CA GLU A 104 15.94 -6.46 -3.10
C GLU A 104 16.64 -5.24 -2.48
N LEU A 105 17.96 -5.29 -2.29
CA LEU A 105 18.73 -4.14 -1.79
C LEU A 105 18.76 -3.03 -2.84
N ALA A 106 18.93 -3.36 -4.13
CA ALA A 106 18.89 -2.37 -5.20
C ALA A 106 17.52 -1.66 -5.30
N ILE A 107 16.43 -2.42 -5.12
CA ILE A 107 15.07 -1.86 -5.06
C ILE A 107 14.92 -0.95 -3.83
N TYR A 108 15.35 -1.43 -2.65
CA TYR A 108 15.34 -0.65 -1.40
C TYR A 108 16.09 0.68 -1.55
N LEU A 109 17.31 0.63 -2.10
CA LEU A 109 18.16 1.81 -2.25
C LEU A 109 17.47 2.87 -3.13
N THR A 110 16.79 2.43 -4.19
CA THR A 110 16.10 3.34 -5.10
C THR A 110 14.85 3.95 -4.47
N ILE A 111 14.02 3.15 -3.79
CA ILE A 111 12.70 3.60 -3.35
C ILE A 111 12.76 4.26 -1.97
N PHE A 112 13.51 3.68 -1.02
CA PHE A 112 13.42 4.07 0.38
C PHE A 112 14.65 4.82 0.89
N HIS A 113 15.84 4.47 0.42
CA HIS A 113 17.06 5.18 0.81
C HIS A 113 17.17 6.53 0.08
N ALA A 114 17.05 6.54 -1.26
CA ALA A 114 17.16 7.77 -2.06
C ALA A 114 16.06 8.80 -1.76
N SER A 115 14.85 8.35 -1.39
CA SER A 115 13.74 9.23 -1.00
C SER A 115 13.81 9.70 0.46
N GLY A 116 14.68 9.08 1.28
CA GLY A 116 14.71 9.31 2.72
C GLY A 116 13.50 8.74 3.48
N LEU A 117 12.62 7.96 2.85
CA LEU A 117 11.47 7.33 3.53
C LEU A 117 11.89 6.36 4.63
N HIS A 118 13.06 5.71 4.49
CA HIS A 118 13.66 4.88 5.53
C HIS A 118 14.90 5.56 6.09
N ARG A 119 14.82 6.06 7.33
CA ARG A 119 15.85 6.90 7.95
C ARG A 119 15.83 6.78 9.48
N SER A 120 16.82 7.39 10.14
CA SER A 120 16.81 7.55 11.60
C SER A 120 16.17 8.90 11.97
N VAL A 121 15.21 8.88 12.91
CA VAL A 121 14.62 10.06 13.53
C VAL A 121 14.66 9.85 15.04
N ASN A 122 15.29 10.78 15.78
CA ASN A 122 15.50 10.66 17.24
C ASN A 122 16.12 9.31 17.64
N ASP A 123 17.20 8.91 16.96
CA ASP A 123 17.92 7.63 17.15
C ASP A 123 17.10 6.35 16.88
N VAL A 124 15.85 6.49 16.41
CA VAL A 124 15.03 5.36 15.98
C VAL A 124 15.04 5.28 14.47
N ARG A 125 15.53 4.16 13.93
CA ARG A 125 15.46 3.88 12.50
C ARG A 125 14.11 3.24 12.13
N GLY A 126 13.53 3.69 11.03
CA GLY A 126 12.33 3.12 10.47
C GLY A 126 11.76 3.90 9.30
N PHE A 127 10.51 3.61 8.96
CA PHE A 127 9.77 4.31 7.92
C PHE A 127 9.10 5.56 8.49
N TYR A 128 9.24 6.67 7.75
CA TYR A 128 8.72 7.98 8.14
C TYR A 128 8.13 8.69 6.92
N PRO A 129 7.24 9.69 7.12
CA PRO A 129 6.73 10.52 6.05
C PRO A 129 7.88 11.19 5.29
N PRO A 130 7.69 11.56 4.02
CA PRO A 130 8.66 12.34 3.26
C PRO A 130 9.13 13.57 4.04
N SER A 131 10.42 13.88 3.96
CA SER A 131 10.97 15.13 4.51
C SER A 131 10.46 16.34 3.74
N ASP A 132 10.75 17.54 4.23
CA ASP A 132 10.36 18.76 3.52
C ASP A 132 11.09 18.95 2.19
N ASP A 133 12.32 18.45 2.07
CA ASP A 133 13.09 18.44 0.82
C ASP A 133 12.48 17.54 -0.25
N ASP A 134 11.77 16.47 0.16
CA ASP A 134 11.09 15.48 -0.68
C ASP A 134 11.77 15.21 -2.05
N PRO A 135 13.03 14.74 -2.08
CA PRO A 135 13.84 14.70 -3.30
C PRO A 135 13.30 13.76 -4.39
N CYS A 136 12.30 12.94 -4.06
CA CYS A 136 11.68 11.99 -4.97
C CYS A 136 10.16 12.19 -5.12
N ASN A 137 9.61 13.34 -4.72
CA ASN A 137 8.20 13.71 -4.93
C ASN A 137 7.16 12.74 -4.33
N TRP A 138 7.41 12.25 -3.11
CA TRP A 138 6.51 11.35 -2.39
C TRP A 138 5.49 12.06 -1.50
N LYS A 139 5.72 13.32 -1.14
CA LYS A 139 4.98 14.07 -0.10
C LYS A 139 3.49 14.16 -0.42
N ARG A 140 3.15 14.44 -1.68
CA ARG A 140 1.74 14.53 -2.09
C ARG A 140 1.02 13.18 -1.97
N ALA A 141 1.60 12.12 -2.54
CA ALA A 141 1.02 10.79 -2.44
C ALA A 141 0.84 10.32 -0.98
N TRP A 142 1.81 10.60 -0.12
CA TRP A 142 1.74 10.26 1.30
C TRP A 142 0.62 11.00 2.02
N ASN A 143 0.51 12.31 1.81
CA ASN A 143 -0.50 13.14 2.45
C ASN A 143 -1.91 12.84 1.95
N ASP A 144 -2.07 12.60 0.66
CA ASP A 144 -3.37 12.28 0.06
C ASP A 144 -3.84 10.89 0.51
N LEU A 145 -2.95 9.89 0.55
CA LEU A 145 -3.29 8.57 1.10
C LEU A 145 -3.71 8.68 2.56
N ARG A 146 -2.96 9.44 3.38
CA ARG A 146 -3.34 9.68 4.78
C ARG A 146 -4.70 10.35 4.88
N THR A 147 -4.98 11.35 4.06
CA THR A 147 -6.25 12.10 4.06
C THR A 147 -7.42 11.22 3.63
N LEU A 148 -7.23 10.43 2.57
CA LEU A 148 -8.21 9.44 2.10
C LEU A 148 -8.56 8.46 3.21
N LEU A 149 -7.54 7.85 3.83
CA LEU A 149 -7.74 6.86 4.88
C LEU A 149 -8.43 7.44 6.12
N LYS A 150 -8.11 8.68 6.53
CA LYS A 150 -8.82 9.38 7.61
C LYS A 150 -10.29 9.59 7.29
N LYS A 151 -10.62 9.93 6.04
CA LYS A 151 -11.97 10.28 5.62
C LYS A 151 -12.88 9.05 5.54
N VAL A 152 -12.37 7.95 5.00
CA VAL A 152 -13.17 6.74 4.73
C VAL A 152 -13.22 5.81 5.96
N GLY A 153 -12.20 5.83 6.82
CA GLY A 153 -12.12 5.00 8.02
C GLY A 153 -11.77 3.53 7.75
N GLY A 154 -12.20 2.97 6.61
CA GLY A 154 -11.88 1.61 6.14
C GLY A 154 -12.00 1.47 4.62
N ILE A 155 -10.99 0.92 3.95
CA ILE A 155 -10.98 0.76 2.49
C ILE A 155 -10.24 -0.52 2.07
N HIS A 156 -10.69 -1.16 0.99
CA HIS A 156 -9.99 -2.32 0.43
C HIS A 156 -8.61 -1.95 -0.09
N ILE A 157 -7.63 -2.84 0.09
CA ILE A 157 -6.26 -2.61 -0.38
C ILE A 157 -6.21 -2.42 -1.89
N GLU A 158 -7.04 -3.14 -2.64
CA GLU A 158 -7.12 -2.97 -4.10
C GLU A 158 -7.49 -1.52 -4.47
N ALA A 159 -8.53 -0.96 -3.84
CA ALA A 159 -8.95 0.40 -4.10
C ALA A 159 -7.87 1.43 -3.75
N ILE A 160 -7.04 1.17 -2.72
CA ILE A 160 -5.87 2.00 -2.42
C ILE A 160 -4.86 1.94 -3.57
N LEU A 161 -4.54 0.73 -4.04
CA LEU A 161 -3.56 0.53 -5.11
C LEU A 161 -4.04 1.12 -6.44
N ASP A 162 -5.34 1.06 -6.71
CA ASP A 162 -5.97 1.68 -7.88
C ASP A 162 -5.85 3.21 -7.81
N VAL A 163 -6.21 3.83 -6.68
CA VAL A 163 -6.06 5.29 -6.50
C VAL A 163 -4.60 5.74 -6.67
N LEU A 164 -3.63 4.96 -6.17
CA LEU A 164 -2.20 5.25 -6.37
C LEU A 164 -1.75 5.04 -7.83
N GLY A 165 -2.45 4.18 -8.58
CA GLY A 165 -2.20 3.92 -9.99
C GLY A 165 -2.81 4.96 -10.95
N GLU A 166 -3.80 5.71 -10.49
CA GLU A 166 -4.47 6.77 -11.27
C GLU A 166 -3.70 8.11 -11.22
N PRO A 167 -4.01 9.06 -12.12
CA PRO A 167 -3.58 10.44 -11.98
C PRO A 167 -3.95 11.02 -10.60
N PRO A 168 -3.08 11.84 -9.98
CA PRO A 168 -1.88 12.44 -10.53
C PRO A 168 -0.59 11.62 -10.31
N TYR A 169 -0.69 10.34 -9.92
CA TYR A 169 0.45 9.54 -9.45
C TYR A 169 0.98 8.55 -10.47
N GLY A 170 0.10 7.73 -11.06
CA GLY A 170 0.50 6.74 -12.05
C GLY A 170 1.39 5.62 -11.50
N MET A 171 1.35 5.31 -10.18
CA MET A 171 2.26 4.35 -9.58
C MET A 171 1.98 2.93 -10.08
N ARG A 172 3.02 2.24 -10.56
CA ARG A 172 2.92 0.83 -10.91
C ARG A 172 2.77 -0.03 -9.65
N GLN A 173 2.06 -1.15 -9.79
CA GLN A 173 1.77 -2.10 -8.70
C GLN A 173 3.02 -2.54 -7.91
N GLY A 174 4.17 -2.68 -8.58
CA GLY A 174 5.45 -2.97 -7.93
C GLY A 174 5.83 -1.94 -6.86
N VAL A 175 5.63 -0.67 -7.19
CA VAL A 175 5.97 0.50 -6.39
C VAL A 175 4.88 0.81 -5.37
N SER A 176 3.62 0.89 -5.79
CA SER A 176 2.51 1.27 -4.91
C SER A 176 2.35 0.30 -3.74
N THR A 177 2.66 -0.99 -3.94
CA THR A 177 2.65 -1.95 -2.83
C THR A 177 3.76 -1.70 -1.81
N LEU A 178 4.98 -1.39 -2.27
CA LEU A 178 6.11 -1.08 -1.38
C LEU A 178 5.86 0.22 -0.62
N PHE A 179 5.32 1.22 -1.31
CA PHE A 179 4.88 2.47 -0.70
C PHE A 179 3.82 2.25 0.38
N LEU A 180 2.79 1.45 0.09
CA LEU A 180 1.76 1.09 1.06
C LEU A 180 2.34 0.33 2.27
N ALA A 181 3.30 -0.58 2.04
CA ALA A 181 3.97 -1.29 3.12
C ALA A 181 4.72 -0.31 4.06
N ALA A 182 5.47 0.64 3.52
CA ALA A 182 6.15 1.67 4.31
C ALA A 182 5.16 2.56 5.08
N PHE A 183 4.05 2.95 4.45
CA PHE A 183 2.98 3.72 5.09
C PHE A 183 2.37 2.97 6.28
N MET A 184 2.03 1.68 6.09
CA MET A 184 1.47 0.83 7.14
C MET A 184 2.46 0.60 8.29
N LEU A 185 3.75 0.44 8.01
CA LEU A 185 4.78 0.27 9.03
C LEU A 185 5.04 1.54 9.84
N HIS A 186 4.97 2.72 9.20
CA HIS A 186 5.04 3.99 9.89
C HIS A 186 3.84 4.17 10.84
N TYR A 187 2.63 3.94 10.32
CA TYR A 187 1.38 4.09 11.07
C TYR A 187 0.92 2.81 11.77
N ARG A 188 1.82 1.87 12.08
CA ARG A 188 1.46 0.52 12.57
C ARG A 188 0.55 0.49 13.81
N HIS A 189 0.52 1.59 14.59
CA HIS A 189 -0.32 1.73 15.78
C HIS A 189 -1.66 2.44 15.52
N ASP A 190 -1.82 3.04 14.33
CA ASP A 190 -3.01 3.77 13.87
C ASP A 190 -3.73 3.03 12.71
N VAL A 191 -3.09 2.02 12.10
CA VAL A 191 -3.71 1.16 11.09
C VAL A 191 -4.17 -0.17 11.66
N SER A 192 -5.29 -0.66 11.17
CA SER A 192 -5.81 -2.01 11.43
C SER A 192 -6.04 -2.72 10.12
N LEU A 193 -5.37 -3.86 9.93
CA LEU A 193 -5.50 -4.69 8.74
C LEU A 193 -6.57 -5.76 8.99
N PHE A 194 -7.47 -5.96 8.03
CA PHE A 194 -8.47 -7.02 8.06
C PHE A 194 -8.30 -7.92 6.85
N GLU A 195 -8.42 -9.23 7.04
CA GLU A 195 -8.43 -10.24 5.99
C GLU A 195 -9.79 -10.94 6.00
N ARG A 196 -10.57 -10.77 4.93
CA ARG A 196 -11.94 -11.32 4.79
C ARG A 196 -12.86 -10.95 5.98
N GLY A 197 -12.73 -9.73 6.48
CA GLY A 197 -13.48 -9.23 7.63
C GLY A 197 -12.89 -9.59 8.99
N THR A 198 -11.86 -10.44 9.05
CA THR A 198 -11.21 -10.82 10.31
C THR A 198 -10.03 -9.90 10.60
N TYR A 199 -9.94 -9.39 11.83
CA TYR A 199 -8.85 -8.52 12.25
C TYR A 199 -7.50 -9.27 12.29
N VAL A 200 -6.48 -8.70 11.64
CA VAL A 200 -5.11 -9.20 11.63
C VAL A 200 -4.36 -8.58 12.81
N VAL A 201 -4.25 -9.37 13.88
CA VAL A 201 -3.64 -9.00 15.15
C VAL A 201 -2.17 -8.57 15.06
N GLN A 202 -1.41 -9.24 14.20
CA GLN A 202 -0.02 -8.95 13.94
C GLN A 202 0.24 -9.12 12.45
N ILE A 203 0.68 -8.04 11.82
CA ILE A 203 1.05 -8.06 10.41
C ILE A 203 2.38 -8.81 10.29
N THR A 204 2.37 -9.86 9.48
CA THR A 204 3.56 -10.70 9.21
C THR A 204 3.79 -10.75 7.70
N GLU A 205 4.97 -11.24 7.30
CA GLU A 205 5.29 -11.45 5.88
C GLU A 205 4.20 -12.27 5.15
N HIS A 206 3.69 -13.34 5.77
CA HIS A 206 2.66 -14.19 5.17
C HIS A 206 1.36 -13.44 4.84
N HIS A 207 0.98 -12.44 5.66
CA HIS A 207 -0.17 -11.60 5.36
C HIS A 207 0.09 -10.73 4.13
N PHE A 208 1.29 -10.15 4.02
CA PHE A 208 1.69 -9.39 2.83
C PHE A 208 1.75 -10.24 1.56
N MET A 209 2.19 -11.49 1.64
CA MET A 209 2.18 -12.40 0.48
C MET A 209 0.75 -12.67 -0.02
N ARG A 210 -0.20 -12.88 0.90
CA ARG A 210 -1.61 -13.05 0.54
C ARG A 210 -2.23 -11.75 0.03
N LEU A 211 -1.90 -10.61 0.63
CA LEU A 211 -2.32 -9.28 0.19
C LEU A 211 -1.85 -8.99 -1.23
N LEU A 212 -0.59 -9.30 -1.55
CA LEU A 212 -0.04 -9.16 -2.89
C LEU A 212 -0.76 -10.02 -3.94
N LYS A 213 -1.21 -11.22 -3.55
CA LYS A 213 -1.91 -12.14 -4.44
C LYS A 213 -3.39 -11.78 -4.58
N SER A 214 -4.01 -11.23 -3.54
CA SER A 214 -5.46 -10.99 -3.48
C SER A 214 -5.78 -9.73 -2.67
N PRO A 215 -5.44 -8.53 -3.16
CA PRO A 215 -5.62 -7.29 -2.40
C PRO A 215 -7.09 -7.00 -2.06
N ARG A 216 -8.03 -7.49 -2.88
CA ARG A 216 -9.48 -7.43 -2.63
C ARG A 216 -9.92 -8.04 -1.31
N THR A 217 -9.23 -9.09 -0.85
CA THR A 217 -9.60 -9.77 0.40
C THR A 217 -9.11 -9.04 1.64
N PHE A 218 -8.33 -7.97 1.47
CA PHE A 218 -7.78 -7.18 2.56
C PHE A 218 -8.44 -5.81 2.61
N ALA A 219 -8.65 -5.31 3.82
CA ALA A 219 -9.10 -3.94 4.08
C ALA A 219 -8.19 -3.28 5.12
N LEU A 220 -7.86 -2.03 4.89
CA LEU A 220 -7.10 -1.18 5.80
C LEU A 220 -8.05 -0.18 6.46
N HIS A 221 -8.05 -0.18 7.78
CA HIS A 221 -8.73 0.84 8.57
C HIS A 221 -7.70 1.77 9.19
N PHE A 222 -7.97 3.07 9.16
CA PHE A 222 -7.08 4.08 9.72
C PHE A 222 -7.80 4.89 10.77
N VAL A 223 -7.37 4.73 12.02
CA VAL A 223 -7.94 5.41 13.17
C VAL A 223 -6.79 6.09 13.87
N LEU A 224 -6.69 7.41 13.77
CA LEU A 224 -5.74 8.14 14.60
C LEU A 224 -6.09 7.89 16.05
N ARG A 225 -5.10 7.45 16.85
CA ARG A 225 -5.24 7.49 18.30
C ARG A 225 -5.48 8.93 18.75
N GLU A 226 -6.68 9.20 19.23
CA GLU A 226 -6.93 10.34 20.08
C GLU A 226 -6.33 10.03 21.47
N PRO A 227 -5.52 10.92 22.06
CA PRO A 227 -4.91 10.72 23.37
C PRO A 227 -5.93 10.34 24.46
N ASP A 228 -7.15 10.84 24.36
CA ASP A 228 -8.23 10.59 25.32
C ASP A 228 -8.74 9.14 25.28
N LYS A 229 -8.64 8.45 24.13
CA LYS A 229 -9.00 7.03 24.02
C LYS A 229 -7.98 6.11 24.69
N ALA A 230 -6.72 6.53 24.80
CA ALA A 230 -5.69 5.75 25.49
C ALA A 230 -5.98 5.63 26.99
N LYS A 231 -6.44 6.71 27.64
CA LYS A 231 -6.92 6.68 29.03
C LYS A 231 -8.10 5.74 29.19
N LEU A 232 -9.08 5.81 28.29
CA LEU A 232 -10.27 4.95 28.34
C LEU A 232 -9.89 3.46 28.27
N ILE A 233 -8.96 3.10 27.38
CA ILE A 233 -8.49 1.72 27.21
C ILE A 233 -7.66 1.26 28.41
N HIS A 234 -6.85 2.14 28.99
CA HIS A 234 -6.17 1.86 30.25
C HIS A 234 -7.17 1.61 31.39
N ASP A 235 -8.25 2.38 31.47
CA ASP A 235 -9.30 2.18 32.47
C ASP A 235 -10.03 0.85 32.27
N TYR A 236 -10.28 0.44 31.02
CA TYR A 236 -10.83 -0.89 30.70
C TYR A 236 -9.86 -2.01 31.11
N TRP A 237 -8.57 -1.88 30.82
CA TRP A 237 -7.56 -2.85 31.24
C TRP A 237 -7.52 -3.00 32.77
N ALA A 238 -7.51 -1.88 33.50
CA ALA A 238 -7.48 -1.87 34.96
C ALA A 238 -8.75 -2.45 35.61
N LYS A 239 -9.83 -2.66 34.84
CA LYS A 239 -11.11 -3.17 35.35
C LYS A 239 -11.48 -4.57 34.84
N LEU A 240 -10.93 -5.01 33.72
CA LEU A 240 -11.25 -6.31 33.12
C LEU A 240 -10.27 -7.39 33.58
N ASP A 241 -10.73 -8.31 34.44
CA ASP A 241 -9.91 -9.42 34.97
C ASP A 241 -9.34 -10.34 33.90
N VAL A 242 -10.01 -10.44 32.74
CA VAL A 242 -9.53 -11.18 31.57
C VAL A 242 -8.21 -10.62 31.05
N LEU A 243 -7.99 -9.31 31.20
CA LEU A 243 -6.80 -8.60 30.74
C LEU A 243 -5.71 -8.50 31.83
N LYS A 244 -6.09 -8.40 33.11
CA LYS A 244 -5.15 -8.31 34.24
C LYS A 244 -4.25 -9.53 34.40
N LYS A 245 -4.75 -10.74 34.11
CA LYS A 245 -4.02 -12.00 34.34
C LYS A 245 -2.87 -12.25 33.36
N ARG A 246 -2.68 -11.39 32.34
CA ARG A 246 -1.75 -11.66 31.22
C ARG A 246 -0.61 -10.68 31.03
N PHE A 247 -0.59 -9.54 31.74
CA PHE A 247 0.44 -8.51 31.53
C PHE A 247 1.10 -8.10 32.84
N ASP A 248 2.42 -8.21 32.90
CA ASP A 248 3.27 -7.75 34.02
C ASP A 248 3.60 -6.23 33.95
N LYS A 249 3.21 -5.55 32.86
CA LYS A 249 3.49 -4.12 32.60
C LYS A 249 2.26 -3.44 31.99
N ASP A 250 2.23 -2.11 32.03
CA ASP A 250 1.19 -1.31 31.36
C ASP A 250 1.17 -1.64 29.85
N PRO A 251 0.08 -2.24 29.34
CA PRO A 251 -0.02 -2.66 27.95
C PRO A 251 -0.26 -1.47 27.03
N GLU A 252 0.23 -1.54 25.79
CA GLU A 252 -0.20 -0.59 24.77
C GLU A 252 -1.66 -0.85 24.39
N VAL A 253 -2.35 0.17 23.87
CA VAL A 253 -3.73 0.05 23.35
C VAL A 253 -3.92 -1.15 22.42
N THR A 254 -2.92 -1.40 21.56
CA THR A 254 -2.89 -2.53 20.62
C THR A 254 -2.86 -3.89 21.33
N ASP A 255 -2.21 -3.99 22.48
CA ASP A 255 -2.15 -5.23 23.25
C ASP A 255 -3.48 -5.51 23.94
N VAL A 256 -4.15 -4.47 24.45
CA VAL A 256 -5.50 -4.57 25.02
C VAL A 256 -6.52 -5.01 23.95
N VAL A 257 -6.53 -4.34 22.79
CA VAL A 257 -7.44 -4.70 21.68
C VAL A 257 -7.18 -6.12 21.19
N ARG A 258 -5.91 -6.50 21.04
CA ARG A 258 -5.50 -7.86 20.66
C ARG A 258 -6.04 -8.90 21.63
N GLU A 259 -5.87 -8.70 22.93
CA GLU A 259 -6.31 -9.69 23.92
C GLU A 259 -7.83 -9.73 24.06
N LEU A 260 -8.53 -8.59 23.93
CA LEU A 260 -9.99 -8.57 23.85
C LEU A 260 -10.49 -9.36 22.64
N TYR A 261 -9.89 -9.17 21.46
CA TYR A 261 -10.27 -9.90 20.25
C TYR A 261 -9.94 -11.40 20.35
N ARG A 262 -8.78 -11.74 20.91
CA ARG A 262 -8.39 -13.13 21.16
C ARG A 262 -9.32 -13.82 22.15
N TRP A 263 -9.73 -13.12 23.20
CA TRP A 263 -10.71 -13.63 24.14
C TRP A 263 -12.08 -13.80 23.46
N ALA A 264 -12.55 -12.80 22.72
CA ALA A 264 -13.83 -12.86 22.02
C ALA A 264 -13.90 -14.02 21.01
N THR A 265 -12.82 -14.25 20.25
CA THR A 265 -12.73 -15.36 19.30
C THR A 265 -12.54 -16.74 19.97
N SER A 266 -12.16 -16.78 21.24
CA SER A 266 -12.10 -18.03 22.02
C SER A 266 -13.46 -18.48 22.59
N LEU A 267 -14.49 -17.63 22.51
CA LEU A 267 -15.82 -17.95 23.00
C LEU A 267 -16.49 -19.03 22.14
N SER A 268 -17.23 -19.93 22.78
CA SER A 268 -17.97 -20.98 22.09
C SER A 268 -19.11 -20.41 21.24
N SER A 269 -19.51 -21.12 20.18
CA SER A 269 -20.65 -20.74 19.34
C SER A 269 -21.94 -20.50 20.14
N PHE A 270 -22.11 -21.22 21.25
CA PHE A 270 -23.23 -21.01 22.17
C PHE A 270 -23.15 -19.65 22.88
N ALA A 271 -21.97 -19.30 23.42
CA ALA A 271 -21.75 -18.01 24.07
C ALA A 271 -21.92 -16.82 23.09
N LEU A 272 -21.53 -17.02 21.82
CA LEU A 272 -21.67 -16.03 20.77
C LEU A 272 -23.13 -15.79 20.34
N ASN A 273 -23.96 -16.83 20.36
CA ASN A 273 -25.33 -16.76 19.81
C ASN A 273 -26.44 -16.65 20.87
N THR A 274 -26.16 -16.96 22.14
CA THR A 274 -27.21 -16.97 23.18
C THR A 274 -27.84 -15.58 23.37
N GLN A 275 -29.16 -15.53 23.39
CA GLN A 275 -29.95 -14.32 23.71
C GLN A 275 -30.30 -14.23 25.20
N LYS A 276 -30.02 -15.29 25.97
CA LYS A 276 -30.31 -15.40 27.42
C LYS A 276 -29.25 -14.70 28.28
N ILE A 277 -28.87 -13.49 27.90
CA ILE A 277 -27.96 -12.62 28.66
C ILE A 277 -28.56 -11.21 28.74
N VAL A 278 -28.09 -10.45 29.72
CA VAL A 278 -28.56 -9.08 29.96
C VAL A 278 -28.27 -8.20 28.75
N LYS A 279 -29.11 -7.18 28.49
CA LYS A 279 -29.01 -6.32 27.30
C LYS A 279 -27.60 -5.73 27.12
N THR A 280 -27.03 -5.18 28.19
CA THR A 280 -25.67 -4.61 28.20
C THR A 280 -24.62 -5.63 27.73
N THR A 281 -24.75 -6.90 28.11
CA THR A 281 -23.82 -7.96 27.68
C THR A 281 -23.97 -8.28 26.20
N ARG A 282 -25.20 -8.20 25.64
CA ARG A 282 -25.41 -8.36 24.19
C ARG A 282 -24.80 -7.20 23.44
N ASP A 283 -25.03 -5.98 23.89
CA ASP A 283 -24.50 -4.77 23.26
C ASP A 283 -22.96 -4.82 23.24
N VAL A 284 -22.32 -5.19 24.35
CA VAL A 284 -20.86 -5.38 24.41
C VAL A 284 -20.38 -6.48 23.45
N ARG A 285 -21.09 -7.62 23.38
CA ARG A 285 -20.76 -8.71 22.45
C ARG A 285 -20.84 -8.26 20.99
N THR A 286 -21.87 -7.50 20.62
CA THR A 286 -22.05 -6.96 19.27
C THR A 286 -21.01 -5.90 18.92
N ILE A 287 -20.48 -5.16 19.90
CA ILE A 287 -19.42 -4.17 19.66
C ILE A 287 -18.05 -4.85 19.49
N LEU A 288 -17.81 -6.01 20.12
CA LEU A 288 -16.53 -6.72 20.09
C LEU A 288 -16.33 -7.65 18.88
N LEU A 289 -17.40 -8.00 18.15
CA LEU A 289 -17.41 -8.99 17.06
C LEU A 289 -17.91 -8.36 15.76
#